data_AF-A0A1B9QDD4-F1
#
_entry.id   AF-A0A1B9QDD4-F1
#
_cell.length_a   1.000
_cell.length_b   1.000
_cell.length_c   1.000
_cell.angle_alpha   90.00
_cell.angle_beta   90.00
_cell.angle_gamma   90.00
#
_symmetry.space_group_name_H-M   'P 1'
#
loop_
_entity.id
_entity.type
_entity.pdbx_description
1 polymer ?
#
loop_
_entity_poly.entity_id
_entity_poly.type
_entity_poly.pdbx_seq_one_letter_code
_entity_poly.pdbx_strand_id
1 'polypeptide(L)'
;MNNKNKRTNQKGFTLIELMIVVAIIGVLSAIAVPAYKDYVSKSELASGFATIKSVLTPAELYVQENGSLSGAQPSDLGVSAGANSLGTIGVTSTSTATAITFTHVDGAVAGSIFTYTRDSGSGWTCALVPVPSSLDAPKGCS
;
A
#
# COMPACT_ATOMS: atom_id res chain seq x y z
N MET A 1 -8.51 17.08 -68.31
CA MET A 1 -8.85 16.13 -67.22
C MET A 1 -8.95 16.94 -65.92
N ASN A 2 -10.16 17.35 -65.52
CA ASN A 2 -10.34 18.26 -64.37
C ASN A 2 -10.61 17.44 -63.10
N ASN A 3 -9.60 17.29 -62.25
CA ASN A 3 -9.66 16.49 -61.02
C ASN A 3 -10.43 17.26 -59.93
N LYS A 4 -11.71 16.92 -59.72
CA LYS A 4 -12.54 17.44 -58.62
C LYS A 4 -12.09 16.80 -57.30
N ASN A 5 -11.16 17.44 -56.59
CA ASN A 5 -10.86 17.11 -55.20
C ASN A 5 -12.09 17.42 -54.33
N LYS A 6 -12.79 16.36 -53.91
CA LYS A 6 -13.92 16.42 -52.99
C LYS A 6 -13.38 16.82 -51.61
N ARG A 7 -13.47 18.11 -51.25
CA ARG A 7 -13.18 18.56 -49.88
C ARG A 7 -14.22 17.90 -48.98
N THR A 8 -13.80 16.93 -48.17
CA THR A 8 -14.64 16.37 -47.12
C THR A 8 -14.88 17.48 -46.10
N ASN A 9 -16.14 17.80 -45.83
CA ASN A 9 -16.50 18.75 -44.78
C ASN A 9 -16.13 18.14 -43.43
N GLN A 10 -14.93 18.45 -42.92
CA GLN A 10 -14.59 18.19 -41.53
C GLN A 10 -15.49 19.06 -40.65
N LYS A 11 -16.47 18.43 -40.01
CA LYS A 11 -17.27 19.07 -38.96
C LYS A 11 -16.40 19.13 -37.70
N GLY A 12 -15.99 20.33 -37.32
CA GLY A 12 -15.32 20.57 -36.04
C GLY A 12 -16.31 20.54 -34.87
N PHE A 13 -15.79 20.35 -33.66
CA PHE A 13 -16.55 20.47 -32.41
C PHE A 13 -16.79 21.96 -32.10
N THR A 14 -17.98 22.32 -31.62
CA THR A 14 -18.27 23.70 -31.23
C THR A 14 -17.66 24.02 -29.86
N LEU A 15 -17.36 25.29 -29.61
CA LEU A 15 -16.85 25.74 -28.31
C LEU A 15 -17.85 25.47 -27.18
N ILE A 16 -19.15 25.59 -27.45
CA ILE A 16 -20.19 25.34 -26.46
C ILE A 16 -20.31 23.85 -26.11
N GLU A 17 -20.18 22.95 -27.09
CA GLU A 17 -20.13 21.51 -26.83
C GLU A 17 -18.94 21.17 -25.95
N LEU A 18 -17.77 21.77 -26.21
CA LEU A 18 -16.57 21.52 -25.40
C LEU A 18 -16.75 22.02 -23.96
N MET A 19 -17.34 23.20 -23.77
CA MET A 19 -17.60 23.75 -22.44
C MET A 19 -18.53 22.86 -21.61
N ILE A 20 -19.59 22.31 -22.23
CA ILE A 20 -20.52 21.40 -21.55
C ILE A 20 -19.80 20.10 -21.16
N VAL A 21 -18.98 19.54 -22.05
CA VAL A 21 -18.22 18.32 -21.77
C VAL A 21 -17.26 18.54 -20.58
N VAL A 22 -16.53 19.65 -20.56
CA VAL A 22 -15.62 19.98 -19.45
C VAL A 22 -16.40 20.18 -18.15
N ALA A 23 -17.58 20.82 -18.18
CA ALA A 23 -18.41 20.99 -16.99
C ALA A 23 -18.85 19.64 -16.41
N ILE A 24 -19.28 18.69 -17.25
CA ILE A 24 -19.70 17.35 -16.82
C ILE A 24 -18.50 16.57 -16.23
N ILE A 25 -17.36 16.57 -16.93
CA ILE A 25 -16.14 15.91 -16.44
C ILE A 25 -15.68 16.54 -15.11
N GLY A 26 -15.81 17.87 -14.97
CA GLY A 26 -15.51 18.58 -13.73
C GLY A 26 -16.30 18.04 -12.54
N VAL A 27 -17.63 17.92 -12.68
CA VAL A 27 -18.50 17.39 -11.62
C VAL A 27 -18.16 15.93 -11.28
N LEU A 28 -17.96 15.09 -12.30
CA LEU A 28 -17.60 13.68 -12.08
C LEU A 28 -16.23 13.53 -11.40
N SER A 29 -15.25 14.35 -11.80
CA SER A 29 -13.89 14.30 -11.27
C SER A 29 -13.82 14.66 -9.79
N ALA A 30 -14.68 15.57 -9.32
CA ALA A 30 -14.73 15.99 -7.92
C ALA A 30 -15.06 14.82 -6.97
N ILE A 31 -15.81 13.81 -7.44
CA ILE A 31 -16.17 12.62 -6.67
C ILE A 31 -15.20 11.47 -6.98
N ALA A 32 -14.84 11.29 -8.24
CA ALA A 32 -14.03 10.16 -8.69
C ALA A 32 -12.58 10.22 -8.19
N VAL A 33 -11.97 11.41 -8.18
CA VAL A 33 -10.57 11.59 -7.77
C VAL A 33 -10.33 11.23 -6.29
N PRO A 34 -11.10 11.75 -5.29
CA PRO A 34 -10.90 11.34 -3.90
C PRO A 34 -11.15 9.84 -3.70
N ALA A 35 -12.22 9.30 -4.30
CA ALA A 35 -12.52 7.86 -4.20
C ALA A 35 -11.41 6.98 -4.80
N TYR A 36 -10.79 7.39 -5.91
CA TYR A 36 -9.66 6.69 -6.50
C TYR A 36 -8.42 6.74 -5.59
N LYS A 37 -8.14 7.88 -4.96
CA LYS A 37 -7.02 8.01 -4.02
C LYS A 37 -7.19 7.10 -2.80
N ASP A 38 -8.40 7.00 -2.26
CA ASP A 38 -8.71 6.09 -1.15
C ASP A 38 -8.53 4.63 -1.57
N TYR A 39 -8.96 4.26 -2.79
CA TYR A 39 -8.75 2.92 -3.33
C TYR A 39 -7.26 2.55 -3.48
N VAL A 40 -6.44 3.46 -3.99
CA VAL A 40 -4.98 3.26 -4.11
C VAL A 40 -4.38 3.08 -2.71
N SER A 41 -4.69 3.98 -1.78
CA SER A 41 -4.19 3.92 -0.41
C SER A 41 -4.55 2.60 0.29
N LYS A 42 -5.79 2.12 0.11
CA LYS A 42 -6.24 0.82 0.64
C LYS A 42 -5.50 -0.35 0.03
N SER A 43 -5.20 -0.28 -1.27
CA SER A 43 -4.47 -1.32 -1.99
C SER A 43 -3.01 -1.39 -1.55
N GLU A 44 -2.37 -0.25 -1.33
CA GLU A 44 -1.02 -0.15 -0.79
C GLU A 44 -0.94 -0.75 0.63
N LEU A 45 -1.87 -0.38 1.53
CA LEU A 45 -1.96 -0.99 2.86
C LEU A 45 -2.16 -2.50 2.80
N ALA A 46 -3.04 -2.99 1.91
CA ALA A 46 -3.27 -4.42 1.76
C ALA A 46 -2.01 -5.16 1.28
N SER A 47 -1.24 -4.53 0.38
CA SER A 47 0.05 -5.04 -0.10
C SER A 47 1.07 -5.14 1.04
N GLY A 48 1.28 -4.06 1.80
CA GLY A 48 2.17 -4.07 2.96
C GLY A 48 1.74 -5.07 4.03
N PHE A 49 0.43 -5.18 4.28
CA PHE A 49 -0.14 -6.15 5.23
C PHE A 49 0.11 -7.60 4.79
N ALA A 50 -0.02 -7.90 3.50
CA ALA A 50 0.28 -9.22 2.96
C ALA A 50 1.78 -9.53 3.07
N THR A 51 2.65 -8.55 2.78
CA THR A 51 4.11 -8.70 2.90
C THR A 51 4.54 -8.99 4.33
N ILE A 52 4.01 -8.28 5.32
CA ILE A 52 4.38 -8.56 6.71
C ILE A 52 3.78 -9.89 7.20
N LYS A 53 2.61 -10.30 6.70
CA LYS A 53 2.03 -11.60 7.07
C LYS A 53 2.84 -12.78 6.54
N SER A 54 3.49 -12.66 5.37
CA SER A 54 4.28 -13.75 4.82
C SER A 54 5.52 -14.09 5.65
N VAL A 55 6.00 -13.16 6.47
CA VAL A 55 7.21 -13.35 7.30
C VAL A 55 6.92 -13.87 8.72
N LEU A 56 5.65 -13.93 9.13
CA LEU A 56 5.29 -14.38 10.48
C LEU A 56 5.60 -15.87 10.72
N THR A 57 5.29 -16.74 9.76
CA THR A 57 5.59 -18.17 9.89
C THR A 57 7.10 -18.45 9.92
N PRO A 58 7.92 -17.91 9.00
CA PRO A 58 9.38 -18.02 9.11
C PRO A 58 9.94 -17.46 10.41
N ALA A 59 9.39 -16.34 10.90
CA ALA A 59 9.81 -15.77 12.17
C ALA A 59 9.49 -16.67 13.37
N GLU A 60 8.33 -17.33 13.35
CA GLU A 60 7.99 -18.30 14.39
C GLU A 60 8.95 -19.49 14.37
N LEU A 61 9.27 -20.02 13.18
CA LEU A 61 10.28 -21.07 13.04
C LEU A 61 11.65 -20.62 13.56
N TYR A 62 12.08 -19.41 13.22
CA TYR A 62 13.34 -18.86 13.71
C TYR A 62 13.37 -18.75 15.23
N VAL A 63 12.27 -18.31 15.87
CA VAL A 63 12.15 -18.24 17.33
C VAL A 63 12.19 -19.64 17.95
N GLN A 64 11.59 -20.64 17.30
CA GLN A 64 11.62 -22.02 17.79
C GLN A 64 13.03 -22.62 17.74
N GLU A 65 13.86 -22.21 16.78
CA GLU A 65 15.25 -22.68 16.63
C GLU A 65 16.24 -21.90 17.51
N ASN A 66 16.07 -20.58 17.60
CA ASN A 66 17.06 -19.67 18.21
C ASN A 66 16.59 -19.06 19.54
N GLY A 67 15.36 -19.38 19.98
CA GLY A 67 14.74 -18.87 21.21
C GLY A 67 14.21 -17.44 21.13
N SER A 68 14.70 -16.62 20.19
CA SER A 68 14.26 -15.23 19.98
C SER A 68 14.57 -14.73 18.57
N LEU A 69 14.06 -13.55 18.20
CA LEU A 69 14.45 -12.82 16.97
C LEU A 69 15.62 -11.85 17.18
N SER A 70 16.30 -11.93 18.34
CA SER A 70 17.40 -11.01 18.64
C SER A 70 18.56 -11.20 17.66
N GLY A 71 18.90 -10.13 16.93
CA GLY A 71 19.94 -10.16 15.89
C GLY A 71 19.48 -10.69 14.53
N ALA A 72 18.27 -11.23 14.42
CA ALA A 72 17.74 -11.71 13.15
C ALA A 72 17.59 -10.57 12.13
N GLN A 73 17.90 -10.87 10.88
CA GLN A 73 17.68 -10.00 9.73
C GLN A 73 16.53 -10.55 8.87
N PRO A 74 15.90 -9.72 8.02
CA PRO A 74 14.87 -10.19 7.10
C PRO A 74 15.33 -11.37 6.23
N SER A 75 16.62 -11.42 5.86
CA SER A 75 17.20 -12.53 5.10
C SER A 75 17.14 -13.87 5.84
N ASP A 76 17.26 -13.86 7.16
CA ASP A 76 17.16 -15.06 8.00
C ASP A 76 15.72 -15.59 8.03
N LEU A 77 14.75 -14.73 7.71
CA LEU A 77 13.33 -15.07 7.54
C LEU A 77 12.97 -15.40 6.09
N GLY A 78 13.97 -15.52 5.20
CA GLY A 78 13.79 -15.88 3.80
C GLY A 78 13.24 -14.76 2.92
N VAL A 79 13.38 -13.49 3.33
CA VAL A 79 12.88 -12.34 2.57
C VAL A 79 13.95 -11.24 2.42
N SER A 80 13.94 -10.53 1.30
CA SER A 80 14.71 -9.29 1.20
C SER A 80 14.01 -8.16 1.97
N ALA A 81 14.77 -7.32 2.67
CA ALA A 81 14.21 -6.14 3.34
C ALA A 81 13.39 -5.26 2.39
N GLY A 82 13.78 -5.16 1.12
CA GLY A 82 13.08 -4.40 0.07
C GLY A 82 12.24 -5.25 -0.88
N ALA A 83 11.69 -6.38 -0.43
CA ALA A 83 10.91 -7.29 -1.28
C ALA A 83 9.62 -6.64 -1.84
N ASN A 84 9.13 -5.56 -1.23
CA ASN A 84 7.99 -4.78 -1.69
C ASN A 84 8.48 -3.37 -2.04
N SER A 85 8.12 -2.85 -3.23
CA SER A 85 8.55 -1.52 -3.66
C SER A 85 7.98 -0.38 -2.81
N LEU A 86 6.87 -0.61 -2.09
CA LEU A 86 6.21 0.39 -1.25
C LEU A 86 6.90 0.61 0.09
N GLY A 87 7.80 -0.28 0.51
CA GLY A 87 8.28 -0.27 1.89
C GLY A 87 9.39 -1.26 2.20
N THR A 88 9.77 -1.29 3.47
CA THR A 88 10.84 -2.17 3.95
C THR A 88 10.41 -3.01 5.12
N ILE A 89 10.87 -4.27 5.13
CA ILE A 89 10.72 -5.20 6.23
C ILE A 89 11.88 -4.99 7.19
N GLY A 90 11.58 -4.88 8.47
CA GLY A 90 12.54 -4.79 9.56
C GLY A 90 12.24 -5.81 10.64
N VAL A 91 13.28 -6.23 11.35
CA VAL A 91 13.17 -7.04 12.57
C VAL A 91 13.80 -6.24 13.69
N THR A 92 13.04 -5.98 14.75
CA THR A 92 13.49 -5.22 15.91
C THR A 92 13.36 -6.09 17.14
N SER A 93 14.41 -6.13 17.96
CA SER A 93 14.40 -6.88 19.21
C SER A 93 14.81 -5.97 20.35
N THR A 94 13.98 -5.94 21.39
CA THR A 94 14.31 -5.36 22.69
C THR A 94 14.53 -6.49 23.69
N SER A 95 15.06 -6.16 24.87
CA SER A 95 15.29 -7.14 25.94
C SER A 95 14.03 -7.89 26.40
N THR A 96 12.83 -7.38 26.08
CA THR A 96 11.55 -7.91 26.58
C THR A 96 10.54 -8.25 25.48
N ALA A 97 10.77 -7.84 24.23
CA ALA A 97 9.84 -8.07 23.12
C ALA A 97 10.55 -8.05 21.77
N THR A 98 10.10 -8.90 20.86
CA THR A 98 10.51 -8.90 19.47
C THR A 98 9.37 -8.44 18.57
N ALA A 99 9.72 -7.64 17.57
CA ALA A 99 8.76 -7.07 16.64
C ALA A 99 9.27 -7.21 15.20
N ILE A 100 8.33 -7.43 14.29
CA ILE A 100 8.56 -7.37 12.86
C ILE A 100 7.79 -6.17 12.35
N THR A 101 8.42 -5.38 11.49
CA THR A 101 7.84 -4.16 10.96
C THR A 101 7.81 -4.17 9.45
N PHE A 102 6.77 -3.59 8.87
CA PHE A 102 6.75 -3.18 7.48
C PHE A 102 6.48 -1.69 7.43
N THR A 103 7.50 -0.93 7.04
CA THR A 103 7.44 0.53 6.97
C THR A 103 7.15 0.94 5.55
N HIS A 104 6.02 1.58 5.28
CA HIS A 104 5.77 2.20 3.99
C HIS A 104 6.70 3.41 3.84
N VAL A 105 7.56 3.37 2.83
CA VAL A 105 8.51 4.44 2.50
C VAL A 105 8.09 5.24 1.27
N ASP A 106 7.14 4.70 0.50
CA ASP A 106 6.62 5.29 -0.73
C ASP A 106 5.10 5.06 -0.83
N GLY A 107 4.47 5.73 -1.80
CA GLY A 107 3.03 5.64 -2.06
C GLY A 107 2.20 6.63 -1.26
N ALA A 108 0.88 6.53 -1.44
CA ALA A 108 -0.11 7.37 -0.76
C ALA A 108 -0.17 7.15 0.76
N VAL A 109 0.32 6.00 1.25
CA VAL A 109 0.36 5.66 2.69
C VAL A 109 1.75 5.68 3.31
N ALA A 110 2.72 6.32 2.63
CA ALA A 110 4.08 6.50 3.14
C ALA A 110 4.08 7.03 4.59
N GLY A 111 4.94 6.46 5.42
CA GLY A 111 5.00 6.71 6.86
C GLY A 111 4.14 5.77 7.71
N SER A 112 3.17 5.05 7.13
CA SER A 112 2.37 4.05 7.85
C SER A 112 3.18 2.78 8.10
N ILE A 113 3.20 2.30 9.34
CA ILE A 113 4.01 1.15 9.76
C ILE A 113 3.11 0.06 10.30
N PHE A 114 3.17 -1.13 9.68
CA PHE A 114 2.67 -2.34 10.31
C PHE A 114 3.70 -2.86 11.30
N THR A 115 3.30 -3.15 12.52
CA THR A 115 4.15 -3.75 13.55
C THR A 115 3.48 -4.99 14.09
N TYR A 116 4.11 -6.15 13.92
CA TYR A 116 3.74 -7.38 14.61
C TYR A 116 4.65 -7.56 15.81
N THR A 117 4.08 -7.53 17.01
CA THR A 117 4.82 -7.76 18.27
C THR A 117 4.50 -9.16 18.78
N ARG A 118 5.54 -9.94 19.09
CA ARG A 118 5.38 -11.25 19.71
C ARG A 118 5.48 -11.10 21.22
N ASP A 119 4.39 -11.40 21.91
CA ASP A 119 4.42 -11.61 23.35
C ASP A 119 4.47 -13.12 23.65
N SER A 120 5.27 -13.48 24.65
CA SER A 120 5.53 -14.85 25.09
C SER A 120 4.27 -15.62 25.53
N GLY A 121 3.17 -14.93 25.85
CA GLY A 121 1.90 -15.54 26.28
C GLY A 121 0.73 -15.41 25.31
N SER A 122 0.66 -14.35 24.49
CA SER A 122 -0.51 -14.05 23.64
C SER A 122 -0.26 -14.22 22.14
N GLY A 123 0.95 -14.63 21.74
CA GLY A 123 1.32 -14.77 20.34
C GLY A 123 1.53 -13.41 19.65
N TRP A 124 1.30 -13.39 18.33
CA TRP A 124 1.53 -12.23 17.49
C TRP A 124 0.37 -11.24 17.53
N THR A 125 0.66 -9.99 17.90
CA THR A 125 -0.30 -8.88 17.89
C THR A 125 0.09 -7.85 16.83
N CYS A 126 -0.86 -7.35 16.05
CA CYS A 126 -0.60 -6.39 14.98
C CYS A 126 -1.06 -4.99 15.37
N ALA A 127 -0.25 -3.98 15.05
CA ALA A 127 -0.62 -2.57 15.09
C ALA A 127 -0.30 -1.88 13.75
N LEU A 128 -1.11 -0.89 13.35
CA LEU A 128 -0.84 -0.01 12.21
C LEU A 128 -0.76 1.44 12.69
N VAL A 129 0.40 2.09 12.55
CA VAL A 129 0.60 3.46 13.04
C VAL A 129 1.40 4.31 12.04
N PRO A 130 0.95 5.54 11.70
CA PRO A 130 -0.43 6.03 11.85
C PRO A 130 -1.40 5.27 10.93
N VAL A 131 -2.68 5.27 11.27
CA VAL A 131 -3.74 4.85 10.35
C VAL A 131 -4.07 6.03 9.43
N PRO A 132 -4.03 5.89 8.10
CA PRO A 132 -4.40 6.96 7.18
C PRO A 132 -5.83 7.44 7.43
N SER A 133 -6.05 8.76 7.46
CA SER A 133 -7.31 9.37 7.93
C SER A 133 -8.57 9.01 7.12
N SER A 134 -8.43 8.48 5.90
CA SER A 134 -9.55 8.03 5.06
C SER A 134 -9.79 6.53 5.10
N LEU A 135 -9.03 5.78 5.91
CA LEU A 135 -9.05 4.32 5.94
C LEU A 135 -9.12 3.77 7.37
N ASP A 136 -9.65 2.56 7.48
CA ASP A 136 -9.57 1.76 8.70
C ASP A 136 -8.35 0.84 8.66
N ALA A 137 -7.82 0.53 9.85
CA ALA A 137 -6.80 -0.52 9.98
C ALA A 137 -7.35 -1.88 9.49
N PRO A 138 -6.52 -2.73 8.85
CA PRO A 138 -6.92 -4.07 8.46
C PRO A 138 -7.44 -4.89 9.64
N LYS A 139 -8.43 -5.74 9.40
CA LYS A 139 -8.99 -6.63 10.43
C LYS A 139 -7.86 -7.48 11.06
N GLY A 140 -7.73 -7.39 12.38
CA GLY A 140 -6.67 -8.06 13.15
C GLY A 140 -5.47 -7.19 13.48
N CYS A 141 -5.42 -5.94 13.00
CA CYS A 141 -4.51 -4.91 13.48
C CYS A 141 -5.30 -3.82 14.22
N SER A 142 -4.74 -3.33 15.33
CA SER A 142 -5.24 -2.17 16.07
C SER A 142 -4.55 -0.88 15.67
#